data_AF-U5CUU1-F1
#
_entry.id   AF-U5CUU1-F1
#
_cell.length_a   1.000
_cell.length_b   1.000
_cell.length_c   1.000
_cell.angle_alpha   90.00
_cell.angle_beta   90.00
_cell.angle_gamma   90.00
#
_symmetry.space_group_name_H-M   'P 1'
#
loop_
_entity.id
_entity.type
_entity.pdbx_description
1 polymer ?
#
loop_
_entity_poly.entity_id
_entity_poly.type
_entity_poly.pdbx_seq_one_letter_code
_entity_poly.pdbx_strand_id
1 'polypeptide(L)'
;MQEPQNINELIRLMKNGRNESERIAAALDLGNFKSKEVVKALVEQLCIETSRAVQESIVSSLIKIGNENVAELAVELLKSDDAYLRNVGVEILATIGDSALEVFERMIMHPDKDVRQLVVNAIGEGQLKEAVMILRKVVEEDEEENVVAAAVEYLGEIGGSDEDKKAIKQALNRFSSPFFQYVGEVALKKLGG
;
A
#
# COMPACT_ATOMS: atom_id res chain seq x y z
N MET A 1 10.50 33.85 2.64
CA MET A 1 10.37 32.80 3.66
C MET A 1 9.26 33.19 4.63
N GLN A 2 8.06 32.62 4.44
CA GLN A 2 6.87 32.76 5.31
C GLN A 2 6.20 31.39 5.57
N GLU A 3 6.93 30.28 5.38
CA GLU A 3 6.34 28.93 5.33
C GLU A 3 6.16 28.21 6.69
N PRO A 4 6.96 28.43 7.76
CA PRO A 4 6.81 27.65 9.01
C PRO A 4 5.55 27.97 9.83
N GLN A 5 5.07 29.22 9.75
CA GLN A 5 3.88 29.66 10.50
C GLN A 5 2.58 29.12 9.88
N ASN A 6 2.55 28.88 8.57
CA ASN A 6 1.37 28.37 7.89
C ASN A 6 1.13 26.88 8.18
N ILE A 7 2.19 26.06 8.12
CA ILE A 7 2.07 24.60 8.37
C ILE A 7 1.53 24.30 9.77
N ASN A 8 2.06 24.97 10.80
CA ASN A 8 1.64 24.74 12.18
C ASN A 8 0.18 25.11 12.42
N GLU A 9 -0.28 26.23 11.86
CA GLU A 9 -1.69 26.63 11.96
C GLU A 9 -2.59 25.68 11.17
N LEU A 10 -2.18 25.25 9.98
CA LEU A 10 -2.93 24.23 9.21
C LEU A 10 -3.02 22.90 9.96
N ILE A 11 -1.94 22.42 10.59
CA ILE A 11 -1.99 21.22 11.44
C ILE A 11 -2.96 21.43 12.60
N ARG A 12 -2.93 22.60 13.24
CA ARG A 12 -3.85 22.93 14.33
C ARG A 12 -5.31 22.95 13.85
N LEU A 13 -5.59 23.55 12.70
CA LEU A 13 -6.94 23.62 12.10
C LEU A 13 -7.44 22.24 11.66
N MET A 14 -6.56 21.41 11.09
CA MET A 14 -6.89 20.02 10.77
C MET A 14 -7.26 19.23 12.03
N LYS A 15 -6.54 19.41 13.15
CA LYS A 15 -6.78 18.67 14.40
C LYS A 15 -7.97 19.21 15.20
N ASN A 16 -8.15 20.53 15.24
CA ASN A 16 -9.06 21.22 16.17
C ASN A 16 -10.04 22.21 15.49
N GLY A 17 -10.20 22.14 14.18
CA GLY A 17 -11.14 22.96 13.43
C GLY A 17 -12.57 22.81 13.93
N ARG A 18 -13.32 23.91 13.98
CA ARG A 18 -14.63 24.00 14.64
C ARG A 18 -15.71 23.17 13.94
N ASN A 19 -15.52 22.91 12.66
CA ASN A 19 -16.42 22.13 11.82
C ASN A 19 -15.61 21.28 10.82
N GLU A 20 -16.28 20.34 10.17
CA GLU A 20 -15.65 19.45 9.18
C GLU A 20 -15.02 20.23 8.02
N SER A 21 -15.65 21.31 7.57
CA SER A 21 -15.15 22.13 6.45
C SER A 21 -13.79 22.78 6.76
N GLU A 22 -13.58 23.28 7.98
CA GLU A 22 -12.29 23.82 8.42
C GLU A 22 -11.22 22.72 8.45
N ARG A 23 -11.55 21.52 8.96
CA ARG A 23 -10.60 20.39 9.00
C ARG A 23 -10.26 19.88 7.61
N ILE A 24 -11.25 19.75 6.72
CA ILE A 24 -11.09 19.36 5.32
C ILE A 24 -10.18 20.34 4.59
N ALA A 25 -10.49 21.65 4.65
CA ALA A 25 -9.68 22.67 3.98
C ALA A 25 -8.22 22.62 4.45
N ALA A 26 -8.01 22.51 5.78
CA ALA A 26 -6.68 22.40 6.35
C ALA A 26 -5.94 21.13 5.90
N ALA A 27 -6.60 19.97 5.88
CA ALA A 27 -6.01 18.73 5.39
C ALA A 27 -5.59 18.84 3.92
N LEU A 28 -6.47 19.36 3.06
CA LEU A 28 -6.21 19.54 1.63
C LEU A 28 -5.06 20.51 1.36
N ASP A 29 -4.98 21.60 2.13
CA ASP A 29 -3.88 22.56 2.04
C ASP A 29 -2.55 21.94 2.50
N LEU A 30 -2.58 21.10 3.54
CA LEU A 30 -1.42 20.32 4.01
C LEU A 30 -0.89 19.38 2.92
N GLY A 31 -1.74 18.87 2.03
CA GLY A 31 -1.34 18.06 0.87
C GLY A 31 -0.38 18.74 -0.11
N ASN A 32 -0.12 20.05 0.02
CA ASN A 32 0.88 20.77 -0.78
C ASN A 32 2.29 20.75 -0.17
N PHE A 33 2.46 20.19 1.04
CA PHE A 33 3.73 20.21 1.77
C PHE A 33 4.33 18.80 1.87
N LYS A 34 5.49 18.60 1.26
CA LYS A 34 6.17 17.29 1.20
C LYS A 34 6.97 16.92 2.45
N SER A 35 6.76 17.62 3.58
CA SER A 35 7.58 17.41 4.78
C SER A 35 7.11 16.19 5.58
N LYS A 36 8.07 15.49 6.20
CA LYS A 36 7.79 14.33 7.07
C LYS A 36 6.88 14.69 8.24
N GLU A 37 6.99 15.91 8.77
CA GLU A 37 6.13 16.43 9.83
C GLU A 37 4.66 16.49 9.41
N VAL A 38 4.40 16.97 8.19
CA VAL A 38 3.04 17.06 7.65
C VAL A 38 2.44 15.68 7.42
N VAL A 39 3.20 14.76 6.80
CA VAL A 39 2.75 13.38 6.59
C VAL A 39 2.43 12.72 7.93
N LYS A 40 3.29 12.89 8.94
CA LYS A 40 3.05 12.36 10.28
C LYS A 40 1.77 12.92 10.90
N ALA A 41 1.55 14.24 10.82
CA ALA A 41 0.35 14.87 11.37
C ALA A 41 -0.93 14.38 10.68
N LEU A 42 -0.90 14.21 9.35
CA LEU A 42 -2.01 13.67 8.56
C LEU A 42 -2.34 12.23 8.97
N VAL A 43 -1.34 11.34 9.07
CA VAL A 43 -1.53 9.95 9.48
C VAL A 43 -2.03 9.84 10.93
N GLU A 44 -1.46 10.62 11.86
CA GLU A 44 -1.96 10.66 13.25
C GLU A 44 -3.43 11.07 13.33
N GLN A 45 -3.82 12.09 12.55
CA GLN A 45 -5.21 12.56 12.54
C GLN A 45 -6.13 11.54 11.87
N LEU A 46 -5.70 10.88 10.79
CA LEU A 46 -6.47 9.83 10.12
C LEU A 46 -6.89 8.72 11.09
N CYS A 47 -5.99 8.31 11.99
CA CYS A 47 -6.21 7.24 12.96
C CYS A 47 -7.24 7.57 14.05
N ILE A 48 -7.54 8.85 14.28
CA ILE A 48 -8.47 9.29 15.34
C ILE A 48 -9.68 10.05 14.80
N GLU A 49 -9.68 10.46 13.54
CA GLU A 49 -10.75 11.20 12.92
C GLU A 49 -12.00 10.32 12.75
N THR A 50 -13.17 10.89 13.06
CA THR A 50 -14.44 10.17 13.01
C THR A 50 -15.29 10.55 11.80
N SER A 51 -15.03 11.72 11.19
CA SER A 51 -15.70 12.15 9.97
C SER A 51 -15.10 11.48 8.74
N ARG A 52 -15.93 10.73 8.00
CA ARG A 52 -15.50 10.09 6.73
C ARG A 52 -15.02 11.10 5.69
N ALA A 53 -15.69 12.24 5.57
CA ALA A 53 -15.28 13.29 4.63
C ALA A 53 -13.91 13.90 4.97
N VAL A 54 -13.60 14.04 6.27
CA VAL A 54 -12.28 14.51 6.71
C VAL A 54 -11.22 13.43 6.48
N GLN A 55 -11.51 12.16 6.78
CA GLN A 55 -10.59 11.05 6.51
C GLN A 55 -10.25 10.95 5.01
N GLU A 56 -11.25 11.00 4.13
CA GLU A 56 -11.05 10.99 2.67
C GLU A 56 -10.17 12.16 2.21
N SER A 57 -10.35 13.35 2.79
CA SER A 57 -9.53 14.52 2.49
C SER A 57 -8.08 14.35 2.96
N ILE A 58 -7.86 13.70 4.11
CA ILE A 58 -6.53 13.35 4.61
C ILE A 58 -5.86 12.32 3.67
N VAL A 59 -6.57 11.26 3.29
CA VAL A 59 -6.07 10.23 2.36
C VAL A 59 -5.68 10.84 1.01
N SER A 60 -6.56 11.67 0.44
CA SER A 60 -6.28 12.41 -0.80
C SER A 60 -5.01 13.28 -0.68
N SER A 61 -4.81 13.91 0.47
CA SER A 61 -3.63 14.73 0.74
C SER A 61 -2.35 13.92 0.87
N LEU A 62 -2.41 12.75 1.53
CA LEU A 62 -1.29 11.81 1.64
C LEU A 62 -0.89 11.29 0.25
N ILE A 63 -1.87 10.87 -0.57
CA ILE A 63 -1.65 10.43 -1.95
C ILE A 63 -1.01 11.55 -2.79
N LYS A 64 -1.52 12.79 -2.66
CA LYS A 64 -0.98 13.95 -3.37
C LYS A 64 0.48 14.26 -2.97
N ILE A 65 0.85 14.07 -1.70
CA ILE A 65 2.23 14.22 -1.25
C ILE A 65 3.11 13.14 -1.90
N GLY A 66 2.66 11.89 -1.87
CA GLY A 66 3.12 10.80 -2.73
C GLY A 66 4.62 10.49 -2.69
N ASN A 67 5.30 10.80 -1.59
CA ASN A 67 6.75 10.56 -1.44
C ASN A 67 7.04 9.39 -0.51
N GLU A 68 8.31 9.02 -0.39
CA GLU A 68 8.78 7.93 0.49
C GLU A 68 8.32 8.08 1.94
N ASN A 69 8.18 9.30 2.47
CA ASN A 69 7.67 9.49 3.84
C ASN A 69 6.21 9.01 3.97
N VAL A 70 5.40 9.16 2.92
CA VAL A 70 4.03 8.64 2.87
C VAL A 70 4.07 7.12 2.86
N ALA A 71 4.93 6.51 2.03
CA ALA A 71 5.08 5.06 2.00
C ALA A 71 5.49 4.49 3.37
N GLU A 72 6.49 5.09 4.01
CA GLU A 72 7.00 4.68 5.32
C GLU A 72 5.95 4.76 6.43
N LEU A 73 5.02 5.71 6.36
CA LEU A 73 3.96 5.82 7.37
C LEU A 73 2.70 5.02 6.99
N ALA A 74 2.43 4.82 5.70
CA ALA A 74 1.30 4.02 5.23
C ALA A 74 1.44 2.54 5.62
N VAL A 75 2.68 2.02 5.72
CA VAL A 75 2.88 0.63 6.20
C VAL A 75 2.57 0.42 7.67
N GLU A 76 2.54 1.47 8.48
CA GLU A 76 2.06 1.36 9.86
C GLU A 76 0.53 1.16 9.89
N LEU A 77 -0.19 1.68 8.88
CA LEU A 77 -1.64 1.45 8.75
C LEU A 77 -1.98 -0.01 8.44
N LEU A 78 -1.10 -0.72 7.72
CA LEU A 78 -1.28 -2.15 7.42
C LEU A 78 -1.28 -3.02 8.69
N LYS A 79 -0.67 -2.53 9.76
CA LYS A 79 -0.56 -3.22 11.06
C LYS A 79 -1.71 -2.88 12.02
N SER A 80 -2.64 -2.05 11.59
CA SER A 80 -3.78 -1.62 12.43
C SER A 80 -4.76 -2.77 12.66
N ASP A 81 -5.34 -2.85 13.86
CA ASP A 81 -6.47 -3.75 14.14
C ASP A 81 -7.76 -3.28 13.43
N ASP A 82 -7.85 -2.00 13.06
CA ASP A 82 -8.97 -1.44 12.30
C ASP A 82 -8.84 -1.78 10.81
N ALA A 83 -9.80 -2.56 10.30
CA ALA A 83 -9.87 -2.98 8.90
C ALA A 83 -9.96 -1.78 7.93
N TYR A 84 -10.62 -0.69 8.32
CA TYR A 84 -10.67 0.52 7.50
C TYR A 84 -9.27 1.11 7.31
N LEU A 85 -8.50 1.23 8.40
CA LEU A 85 -7.14 1.77 8.33
C LEU A 85 -6.21 0.87 7.53
N ARG A 86 -6.33 -0.46 7.65
CA ARG A 86 -5.56 -1.39 6.80
C ARG A 86 -5.84 -1.18 5.31
N ASN A 87 -7.12 -1.08 4.94
CA ASN A 87 -7.51 -0.85 3.55
C ASN A 87 -7.02 0.50 3.02
N VAL A 88 -7.06 1.56 3.84
CA VAL A 88 -6.49 2.87 3.49
C VAL A 88 -4.97 2.78 3.29
N GLY A 89 -4.27 2.00 4.12
CA GLY A 89 -2.83 1.75 3.92
C GLY A 89 -2.53 1.11 2.56
N VAL A 90 -3.33 0.11 2.16
CA VAL A 90 -3.23 -0.53 0.84
C VAL A 90 -3.51 0.48 -0.28
N GLU A 91 -4.61 1.23 -0.18
CA GLU A 91 -5.00 2.24 -1.18
C GLU A 91 -3.90 3.29 -1.40
N ILE A 92 -3.35 3.84 -0.31
CA ILE A 92 -2.28 4.84 -0.38
C ILE A 92 -1.07 4.23 -1.07
N LEU A 93 -0.60 3.06 -0.64
CA LEU A 93 0.58 2.40 -1.19
C LEU A 93 0.41 2.03 -2.67
N ALA A 94 -0.76 1.51 -3.05
CA ALA A 94 -1.11 1.21 -4.43
C ALA A 94 -1.09 2.47 -5.32
N THR A 95 -1.57 3.59 -4.79
CA THR A 95 -1.73 4.83 -5.57
C THR A 95 -0.43 5.62 -5.70
N ILE A 96 0.42 5.64 -4.67
CA ILE A 96 1.71 6.37 -4.74
C ILE A 96 2.77 5.62 -5.58
N GLY A 97 2.53 4.34 -5.89
CA GLY A 97 3.31 3.55 -6.84
C GLY A 97 4.79 3.45 -6.49
N ASP A 98 5.65 3.87 -7.42
CA ASP A 98 7.11 3.72 -7.35
C ASP A 98 7.74 4.28 -6.06
N SER A 99 7.14 5.31 -5.46
CA SER A 99 7.57 5.87 -4.18
C SER A 99 7.52 4.89 -3.01
N ALA A 100 6.86 3.74 -3.17
CA ALA A 100 6.75 2.69 -2.16
C ALA A 100 7.66 1.49 -2.40
N LEU A 101 8.47 1.45 -3.48
CA LEU A 101 9.27 0.27 -3.85
C LEU A 101 10.24 -0.17 -2.73
N GLU A 102 11.01 0.75 -2.14
CA GLU A 102 11.94 0.42 -1.05
C GLU A 102 11.20 -0.14 0.18
N VAL A 103 10.01 0.40 0.45
CA VAL A 103 9.17 -0.03 1.55
C VAL A 103 8.59 -1.42 1.27
N PHE A 104 8.17 -1.71 0.05
CA PHE A 104 7.71 -3.03 -0.36
C PHE A 104 8.80 -4.09 -0.21
N GLU A 105 10.02 -3.83 -0.68
CA GLU A 105 11.14 -4.76 -0.57
C GLU A 105 11.40 -5.22 0.87
N ARG A 106 11.25 -4.30 1.82
CA ARG A 106 11.39 -4.60 3.25
C ARG A 106 10.17 -5.35 3.80
N MET A 107 8.96 -4.91 3.44
CA MET A 107 7.74 -5.37 4.09
C MET A 107 7.25 -6.73 3.58
N ILE A 108 7.69 -7.19 2.40
CA ILE A 108 7.50 -8.58 1.99
C ILE A 108 8.28 -9.60 2.83
N MET A 109 9.15 -9.15 3.75
CA MET A 109 9.83 -10.01 4.73
C MET A 109 9.29 -9.84 6.15
N HIS A 110 8.14 -9.16 6.31
CA HIS A 110 7.56 -8.91 7.62
C HIS A 110 7.15 -10.23 8.32
N PRO A 111 7.36 -10.38 9.64
CA PRO A 111 7.04 -11.62 10.35
C PRO A 111 5.54 -11.97 10.31
N ASP A 112 4.69 -10.95 10.30
CA ASP A 112 3.25 -11.12 10.14
C ASP A 112 2.87 -11.32 8.68
N LYS A 113 2.26 -12.47 8.38
CA LYS A 113 1.80 -12.84 7.04
C LYS A 113 0.67 -11.99 6.51
N ASP A 114 -0.19 -11.46 7.38
CA ASP A 114 -1.31 -10.62 6.95
C ASP A 114 -0.77 -9.29 6.42
N VAL A 115 0.29 -8.76 7.05
CA VAL A 115 1.01 -7.58 6.55
C VAL A 115 1.67 -7.87 5.20
N ARG A 116 2.33 -9.04 5.04
CA ARG A 116 2.93 -9.42 3.75
C ARG A 116 1.87 -9.54 2.64
N GLN A 117 0.73 -10.13 2.94
CA GLN A 117 -0.39 -10.24 2.01
C GLN A 117 -0.92 -8.86 1.60
N LEU A 118 -1.07 -7.92 2.54
CA LEU A 118 -1.52 -6.56 2.22
C LEU A 118 -0.52 -5.79 1.35
N VAL A 119 0.78 -6.03 1.51
CA VAL A 119 1.82 -5.46 0.62
C VAL A 119 1.67 -6.02 -0.80
N VAL A 120 1.48 -7.33 -0.93
CA VAL A 120 1.21 -7.98 -2.23
C VAL A 120 -0.04 -7.41 -2.88
N ASN A 121 -1.12 -7.21 -2.11
CA ASN A 121 -2.35 -6.58 -2.60
C ASN A 121 -2.11 -5.14 -3.06
N ALA A 122 -1.36 -4.33 -2.31
CA ALA A 122 -1.04 -2.96 -2.72
C ALA A 122 -0.28 -2.91 -4.05
N ILE A 123 0.69 -3.82 -4.25
CA ILE A 123 1.42 -3.95 -5.51
C ILE A 123 0.47 -4.33 -6.66
N GLY A 124 -0.38 -5.32 -6.43
CA GLY A 124 -1.32 -5.85 -7.42
C GLY A 124 -2.43 -4.88 -7.80
N GLU A 125 -3.10 -4.28 -6.83
CA GLU A 125 -4.16 -3.29 -7.01
C GLU A 125 -3.64 -2.02 -7.69
N GLY A 126 -2.41 -1.60 -7.36
CA GLY A 126 -1.73 -0.49 -8.03
C GLY A 126 -1.25 -0.83 -9.45
N GLN A 127 -1.29 -2.11 -9.84
CA GLN A 127 -0.74 -2.62 -11.11
C GLN A 127 0.73 -2.21 -11.33
N LEU A 128 1.53 -2.28 -10.26
CA LEU A 128 2.89 -1.73 -10.20
C LEU A 128 3.90 -2.66 -10.89
N LYS A 129 4.16 -2.44 -12.17
CA LYS A 129 5.05 -3.28 -13.00
C LYS A 129 6.49 -3.24 -12.50
N GLU A 130 6.90 -2.14 -11.93
CA GLU A 130 8.20 -1.89 -11.32
C GLU A 130 8.45 -2.83 -10.11
N ALA A 131 7.38 -3.32 -9.48
CA ALA A 131 7.42 -4.24 -8.35
C ALA A 131 7.29 -5.73 -8.74
N VAL A 132 7.30 -6.08 -10.04
CA VAL A 132 7.21 -7.48 -10.50
C VAL A 132 8.30 -8.36 -9.88
N MET A 133 9.53 -7.85 -9.73
CA MET A 133 10.60 -8.61 -9.07
C MET A 133 10.31 -8.90 -7.60
N ILE A 134 9.60 -8.00 -6.91
CA ILE A 134 9.17 -8.17 -5.52
C ILE A 134 8.12 -9.28 -5.45
N LEU A 135 7.12 -9.28 -6.32
CA LEU A 135 6.13 -10.36 -6.40
C LEU A 135 6.79 -11.72 -6.70
N ARG A 136 7.74 -11.75 -7.64
CA ARG A 136 8.48 -12.99 -7.96
C ARG A 136 9.21 -13.53 -6.73
N LYS A 137 9.87 -12.67 -5.97
CA LYS A 137 10.53 -13.06 -4.73
C LYS A 137 9.55 -13.66 -3.71
N VAL A 138 8.38 -13.07 -3.54
CA VAL A 138 7.31 -13.64 -2.69
C VAL A 138 6.90 -15.04 -3.18
N VAL A 139 6.69 -15.19 -4.49
CA VAL A 139 6.34 -16.50 -5.10
C VAL A 139 7.41 -17.57 -4.86
N GLU A 140 8.68 -17.18 -4.85
CA GLU A 140 9.83 -18.09 -4.69
C GLU A 140 10.12 -18.42 -3.22
N GLU A 141 9.96 -17.46 -2.31
CA GLU A 141 10.52 -17.54 -0.95
C GLU A 141 9.46 -17.64 0.17
N ASP A 142 8.25 -17.10 0.00
CA ASP A 142 7.26 -17.05 1.09
C ASP A 142 6.68 -18.45 1.38
N GLU A 143 6.51 -18.78 2.66
CA GLU A 143 6.04 -20.10 3.12
C GLU A 143 4.51 -20.15 3.29
N GLU A 144 3.83 -19.01 3.33
CA GLU A 144 2.39 -18.93 3.55
C GLU A 144 1.62 -19.00 2.23
N GLU A 145 0.88 -20.09 2.03
CA GLU A 145 0.18 -20.40 0.77
C GLU A 145 -0.71 -19.25 0.27
N ASN A 146 -1.42 -18.56 1.17
CA ASN A 146 -2.29 -17.44 0.81
C ASN A 146 -1.52 -16.22 0.30
N VAL A 147 -0.33 -15.95 0.87
CA VAL A 147 0.54 -14.85 0.43
C VAL A 147 1.10 -15.16 -0.95
N VAL A 148 1.57 -16.40 -1.14
CA VAL A 148 2.07 -16.88 -2.43
C VAL A 148 0.96 -16.89 -3.48
N ALA A 149 -0.25 -17.32 -3.14
CA ALA A 149 -1.39 -17.36 -4.07
C ALA A 149 -1.72 -15.96 -4.60
N ALA A 150 -1.80 -14.96 -3.72
CA ALA A 150 -2.00 -13.56 -4.11
C ALA A 150 -0.86 -13.07 -5.04
N ALA A 151 0.39 -13.39 -4.69
CA ALA A 151 1.54 -13.00 -5.52
C ALA A 151 1.52 -13.68 -6.89
N VAL A 152 1.14 -14.95 -6.98
CA VAL A 152 0.97 -15.69 -8.24
C VAL A 152 -0.13 -15.07 -9.10
N GLU A 153 -1.27 -14.72 -8.50
CA GLU A 153 -2.38 -14.07 -9.20
C GLU A 153 -1.94 -12.77 -9.87
N TYR A 154 -1.33 -11.86 -9.09
CA TYR A 154 -0.88 -10.58 -9.62
C TYR A 154 0.32 -10.71 -10.56
N LEU A 155 1.23 -11.66 -10.32
CA LEU A 155 2.32 -11.94 -11.26
C LEU A 155 1.77 -12.41 -12.62
N GLY A 156 0.62 -13.10 -12.63
CA GLY A 156 -0.11 -13.43 -13.85
C GLY A 156 -0.76 -12.23 -14.55
N GLU A 157 -0.98 -11.12 -13.86
CA GLU A 157 -1.62 -9.90 -14.41
C GLU A 157 -0.61 -8.87 -14.89
N ILE A 158 0.43 -8.60 -14.09
CA ILE A 158 1.38 -7.53 -14.34
C ILE A 158 2.78 -8.02 -14.76
N GLY A 159 3.06 -9.31 -14.55
CA GLY A 159 4.29 -9.96 -15.03
C GLY A 159 4.23 -10.31 -16.52
N GLY A 160 5.10 -11.22 -16.94
CA GLY A 160 5.19 -11.61 -18.36
C GLY A 160 6.43 -12.39 -18.75
N SER A 161 7.46 -12.41 -17.89
CA SER A 161 8.75 -12.97 -18.25
C SER A 161 8.78 -14.50 -18.12
N ASP A 162 9.77 -15.14 -18.73
CA ASP A 162 9.96 -16.58 -18.59
C ASP A 162 10.35 -16.96 -17.15
N GLU A 163 11.02 -16.04 -16.43
CA GLU A 163 11.30 -16.17 -15.00
C GLU A 163 10.00 -16.18 -14.18
N ASP A 164 9.02 -15.34 -14.50
CA ASP A 164 7.71 -15.33 -13.82
C ASP A 164 6.98 -16.67 -13.99
N LYS A 165 6.95 -17.17 -15.23
CA LYS A 165 6.38 -18.49 -15.54
C LYS A 165 7.09 -19.61 -14.79
N LYS A 166 8.43 -19.53 -14.69
CA LYS A 166 9.24 -20.49 -13.97
C LYS A 166 8.95 -20.46 -12.47
N ALA A 167 8.86 -19.28 -11.87
CA ALA A 167 8.53 -19.08 -10.46
C ALA A 167 7.15 -19.68 -10.13
N ILE A 168 6.12 -19.39 -10.94
CA ILE A 168 4.77 -19.95 -10.73
C ILE A 168 4.79 -21.49 -10.84
N LYS A 169 5.48 -22.06 -11.84
CA LYS A 169 5.62 -23.52 -11.96
C LYS A 169 6.34 -24.14 -10.76
N GLN A 170 7.34 -23.46 -10.20
CA GLN A 170 8.01 -23.93 -8.99
C GLN A 170 7.07 -23.86 -7.79
N ALA A 171 6.30 -22.79 -7.64
CA ALA A 171 5.31 -22.66 -6.57
C ALA A 171 4.21 -23.72 -6.64
N LEU A 172 3.76 -24.11 -7.84
CA LEU A 172 2.82 -25.22 -8.05
C LEU A 172 3.35 -26.59 -7.57
N ASN A 173 4.67 -26.76 -7.40
CA ASN A 173 5.25 -27.94 -6.78
C ASN A 173 5.38 -27.81 -5.25
N ARG A 174 5.31 -26.59 -4.70
CA ARG A 174 5.43 -26.30 -3.26
C ARG A 174 4.09 -26.43 -2.54
N PHE A 175 2.99 -26.05 -3.21
CA PHE A 175 1.66 -26.01 -2.63
C PHE A 175 0.68 -26.85 -3.46
N SER A 176 -0.05 -27.76 -2.82
CA SER A 176 -0.91 -28.74 -3.51
C SER A 176 -2.41 -28.53 -3.28
N SER A 177 -2.81 -27.43 -2.62
CA SER A 177 -4.24 -27.19 -2.38
C SER A 177 -4.99 -26.98 -3.71
N PRO A 178 -6.25 -27.42 -3.84
CA PRO A 178 -7.02 -27.23 -5.07
C PRO A 178 -7.15 -25.76 -5.46
N PHE A 179 -7.27 -24.87 -4.47
CA PHE A 179 -7.30 -23.43 -4.68
C PHE A 179 -6.00 -22.91 -5.28
N PHE A 180 -4.85 -23.29 -4.69
CA PHE A 180 -3.55 -22.84 -5.17
C PHE A 180 -3.25 -23.34 -6.59
N GLN A 181 -3.57 -24.61 -6.87
CA GLN A 181 -3.41 -25.20 -8.20
C GLN A 181 -4.23 -24.42 -9.24
N TYR A 182 -5.50 -24.10 -8.92
CA TYR A 182 -6.34 -23.28 -9.78
C TYR A 182 -5.73 -21.89 -10.06
N VAL A 183 -5.28 -21.18 -9.01
CA VAL A 183 -4.68 -19.85 -9.16
C VAL A 183 -3.44 -19.89 -10.05
N GLY A 184 -2.55 -20.87 -9.85
CA GLY A 184 -1.34 -21.00 -10.66
C GLY A 184 -1.63 -21.36 -12.13
N GLU A 185 -2.62 -22.22 -12.40
CA GLU A 185 -3.05 -22.52 -13.77
C GLU A 185 -3.63 -21.28 -14.48
N VAL A 186 -4.47 -20.51 -13.77
CA VAL A 186 -5.04 -19.25 -14.30
C VAL A 186 -3.93 -18.25 -14.59
N ALA A 187 -2.99 -18.05 -13.68
CA ALA A 187 -1.87 -17.14 -13.87
C ALA A 187 -1.00 -17.54 -15.07
N LEU A 188 -0.63 -18.83 -15.19
CA LEU A 188 0.13 -19.32 -16.34
C LEU A 188 -0.59 -19.13 -17.67
N LYS A 189 -1.93 -19.29 -17.68
CA LYS A 189 -2.75 -19.02 -18.87
C LYS A 189 -2.71 -17.53 -19.24
N LYS A 190 -2.80 -16.62 -18.27
CA LYS A 190 -2.69 -15.17 -18.51
C LYS A 190 -1.32 -14.81 -19.13
N LEU A 191 -0.22 -15.45 -18.68
CA LEU A 191 1.13 -15.21 -19.17
C LEU A 191 1.48 -15.85 -20.53
N GLY A 192 0.66 -16.80 -21.01
CA GLY A 192 0.90 -17.56 -22.24
C GLY A 192 -0.05 -17.24 -23.39
N GLY A 193 -1.02 -16.35 -23.16
CA GLY A 193 -1.96 -15.84 -24.17
C GLY A 193 -1.41 -14.66 -24.98
#